data_AF-A0A4P5SQT4-F1
#
_entry.id   AF-A0A4P5SQT4-F1
#
_cell.length_a   1.000
_cell.length_b   1.000
_cell.length_c   1.000
_cell.angle_alpha   90.00
_cell.angle_beta   90.00
_cell.angle_gamma   90.00
#
_symmetry.space_group_name_H-M   'P 1'
#
loop_
_entity.id
_entity.type
_entity.pdbx_description
1 polymer ?
#
loop_
_entity_poly.entity_id
_entity_poly.type
_entity_poly.pdbx_seq_one_letter_code
_entity_poly.pdbx_strand_id
1 'polypeptide(L)'
;MGMNEIFLHNPDRQSHMLSLDEHIECCANIARSLWLLLTHCDLDLSDTRNIDALSELANMTADHASAARHKLTMVAELSFSSE
;
A
#
# COMPACT_ATOMS: atom_id res chain seq x y z
N MET A 1 19.18 -14.87 -28.95
CA MET A 1 17.89 -15.56 -28.72
C MET A 1 18.16 -16.53 -27.57
N GLY A 2 17.86 -16.26 -26.31
CA GLY A 2 16.69 -15.58 -25.76
C GLY A 2 16.00 -16.60 -24.82
N MET A 3 16.67 -16.98 -23.73
CA MET A 3 16.13 -17.92 -22.72
C MET A 3 15.88 -17.27 -21.35
N ASN A 4 15.97 -15.93 -21.26
CA ASN A 4 15.73 -15.19 -20.02
C ASN A 4 14.44 -14.33 -20.04
N GLU A 5 13.67 -14.36 -21.13
CA GLU A 5 12.47 -13.52 -21.29
C GLU A 5 11.14 -14.24 -20.98
N ILE A 6 11.18 -15.52 -20.58
CA ILE A 6 9.95 -16.32 -20.41
C ILE A 6 9.35 -16.18 -19.00
N PHE A 7 10.13 -15.78 -17.99
CA PHE A 7 9.62 -15.59 -16.62
C PHE A 7 9.01 -14.19 -16.38
N LEU A 8 8.99 -13.33 -17.40
CA LEU A 8 8.44 -11.97 -17.34
C LEU A 8 6.99 -11.86 -17.83
N HIS A 9 6.38 -12.94 -18.32
CA HIS A 9 5.10 -12.91 -19.05
C HIS A 9 3.91 -13.49 -18.29
N ASN A 10 3.85 -13.36 -16.96
CA ASN A 10 2.58 -13.50 -16.26
C ASN A 10 1.96 -12.09 -16.09
N PRO A 11 1.04 -11.67 -16.97
CA PRO A 11 0.46 -10.32 -16.92
C PRO A 11 -0.28 -10.07 -15.58
N ASP A 12 -0.83 -11.11 -14.97
CA ASP A 12 -1.48 -11.00 -13.67
C ASP A 12 -0.46 -10.71 -12.58
N ARG A 13 0.68 -11.42 -12.58
CA ARG A 13 1.79 -11.14 -11.64
C ARG A 13 2.30 -9.71 -11.78
N GLN A 14 2.48 -9.22 -13.01
CA GLN A 14 2.92 -7.85 -13.25
C GLN A 14 1.89 -6.83 -12.76
N SER A 15 0.60 -7.06 -13.02
CA SER A 15 -0.51 -6.24 -12.53
C SER A 15 -0.56 -6.20 -11.00
N HIS A 16 -0.39 -7.35 -10.34
CA HIS A 16 -0.33 -7.42 -8.88
C HIS A 16 0.89 -6.70 -8.29
N MET A 17 2.04 -6.73 -8.96
CA MET A 17 3.24 -5.99 -8.54
C MET A 17 3.06 -4.47 -8.69
N LEU A 18 2.47 -3.99 -9.78
CA LEU A 18 2.18 -2.56 -9.95
C LEU A 18 1.19 -2.07 -8.88
N SER A 19 0.11 -2.83 -8.65
CA SER A 19 -0.86 -2.51 -7.60
C SER A 19 -0.25 -2.58 -6.19
N LEU A 20 0.71 -3.49 -5.95
CA LEU A 20 1.46 -3.55 -4.70
C LEU A 20 2.25 -2.25 -4.48
N ASP A 21 2.99 -1.80 -5.48
CA ASP A 21 3.78 -0.57 -5.40
C ASP A 21 2.90 0.66 -5.14
N GLU A 22 1.76 0.76 -5.83
CA GLU A 22 0.76 1.82 -5.59
C GLU A 22 0.25 1.82 -4.15
N HIS A 23 -0.08 0.66 -3.59
CA HIS A 23 -0.56 0.58 -2.20
C HIS A 23 0.55 0.92 -1.19
N ILE A 24 1.81 0.51 -1.44
CA ILE A 24 2.95 0.87 -0.59
C ILE A 24 3.20 2.38 -0.63
N GLU A 25 3.19 2.99 -1.81
CA GLU A 25 3.40 4.43 -1.97
C GLU A 25 2.30 5.23 -1.25
N CYS A 26 1.03 4.88 -1.47
CA CYS A 26 -0.09 5.50 -0.78
C CYS A 26 0.02 5.35 0.74
N CYS A 27 0.33 4.14 1.23
CA CYS A 27 0.53 3.90 2.66
C CYS A 27 1.64 4.80 3.24
N ALA A 28 2.78 4.91 2.56
CA ALA A 28 3.90 5.74 3.01
C ALA A 28 3.55 7.23 3.03
N ASN A 29 2.85 7.72 2.00
CA ASN A 29 2.44 9.12 1.90
C ASN A 29 1.41 9.50 2.96
N ILE A 30 0.41 8.64 3.21
CA ILE A 30 -0.61 8.89 4.25
C ILE A 30 0.05 8.82 5.64
N ALA A 31 0.89 7.81 5.90
CA ALA A 31 1.60 7.71 7.19
C ALA A 31 2.49 8.93 7.45
N ARG A 32 3.20 9.42 6.42
CA ARG A 32 4.00 10.65 6.52
C ARG A 32 3.13 11.89 6.77
N SER A 33 1.99 11.99 6.09
CA SER A 33 1.04 13.10 6.31
C SER A 33 0.48 13.09 7.73
N LEU A 34 0.12 11.91 8.24
CA LEU A 34 -0.34 11.73 9.61
C LEU A 34 0.73 12.14 10.63
N TRP A 35 1.99 11.75 10.40
CA TRP A 35 3.10 12.19 11.24
C TRP A 35 3.26 13.71 11.23
N LEU A 36 3.26 14.34 10.05
CA LEU A 36 3.37 15.80 9.92
C LEU A 36 2.23 16.52 10.63
N LEU A 37 1.00 16.06 10.46
CA LEU A 37 -0.17 16.60 11.13
C LEU A 37 -0.01 16.51 12.66
N LEU A 38 0.32 15.33 13.19
CA LEU A 38 0.44 15.11 14.63
C LEU A 38 1.61 15.85 15.30
N THR A 39 2.65 16.20 14.55
CA THR A 39 3.91 16.74 15.14
C THR A 39 4.24 18.16 14.73
N HIS A 40 3.69 18.66 13.61
CA HIS A 40 4.01 19.98 13.05
C HIS A 40 2.78 20.85 12.84
N CYS A 41 1.56 20.35 13.09
CA CYS A 41 0.34 21.14 13.05
C CYS A 41 -0.25 21.27 14.45
N ASP A 42 -0.74 22.45 14.79
CA ASP A 42 -1.45 22.71 16.04
C ASP A 42 -2.91 22.24 15.89
N LEU A 43 -3.09 20.93 15.93
CA LEU A 43 -4.40 20.27 15.79
C LEU A 43 -5.19 20.40 17.08
N ASP A 44 -6.36 21.04 16.98
CA ASP A 44 -7.32 21.07 18.09
C ASP A 44 -7.98 19.70 18.24
N LEU A 45 -7.47 18.88 19.17
CA LEU A 45 -8.02 17.56 19.49
C LEU A 45 -9.30 17.63 20.34
N SER A 46 -9.78 18.81 20.73
CA SER A 46 -11.11 18.95 21.32
C SER A 46 -12.22 19.01 20.26
N ASP A 47 -11.88 19.34 19.02
CA ASP A 47 -12.77 19.26 17.87
C ASP A 47 -12.86 17.83 17.36
N THR A 48 -14.04 17.21 17.50
CA THR A 48 -14.28 15.83 17.08
C THR A 48 -14.04 15.62 15.59
N ARG A 49 -14.18 16.66 14.75
CA ARG A 49 -13.90 16.57 13.31
C ARG A 49 -12.43 16.31 13.03
N ASN A 50 -11.52 16.85 13.84
CA ASN A 50 -10.09 16.60 13.71
C ASN A 50 -9.76 15.16 14.12
N ILE A 51 -10.39 14.65 15.18
CA ILE A 51 -10.24 13.25 15.60
C ILE A 51 -10.76 12.30 14.51
N ASP A 52 -11.94 12.59 13.95
CA ASP A 52 -12.55 11.77 12.90
C ASP A 52 -11.67 11.74 11.64
N ALA A 53 -11.13 12.89 11.22
CA ALA A 53 -10.21 12.97 10.09
C ALA A 53 -8.88 12.21 10.34
N LEU A 54 -8.31 12.29 11.54
CA LEU A 54 -7.11 11.52 11.90
C LEU A 54 -7.40 10.02 11.92
N SER A 55 -8.57 9.61 12.43
CA SER A 55 -9.03 8.23 12.43
C SER A 55 -9.21 7.70 11.00
N GLU A 56 -9.80 8.49 10.11
CA GLU A 56 -9.96 8.15 8.69
C GLU A 56 -8.60 7.98 8.00
N LEU A 57 -7.66 8.91 8.19
CA LEU A 57 -6.30 8.78 7.65
C LEU A 57 -5.56 7.54 8.20
N ALA A 58 -5.72 7.23 9.48
CA ALA A 58 -5.15 6.03 10.08
C ALA A 58 -5.75 4.74 9.48
N ASN A 59 -7.08 4.71 9.30
CA ASN A 59 -7.78 3.59 8.66
C ASN A 59 -7.34 3.43 7.20
N MET A 60 -7.27 4.51 6.42
CA MET A 60 -6.76 4.45 5.05
C MET A 60 -5.33 3.92 4.99
N THR A 61 -4.46 4.32 5.93
CA THR A 61 -3.10 3.78 6.02
C THR A 61 -3.14 2.26 6.25
N ALA A 62 -3.97 1.79 7.18
CA ALA A 62 -4.12 0.37 7.48
C ALA A 62 -4.69 -0.42 6.29
N ASP A 63 -5.66 0.15 5.57
CA ASP A 63 -6.28 -0.46 4.39
C ASP A 63 -5.27 -0.63 3.25
N HIS A 64 -4.49 0.41 2.95
CA HIS A 64 -3.42 0.33 1.96
C HIS A 64 -2.33 -0.67 2.37
N ALA A 65 -1.93 -0.72 3.64
CA ALA A 65 -0.98 -1.71 4.14
C ALA A 65 -1.52 -3.15 4.02
N SER A 66 -2.80 -3.36 4.34
CA SER A 66 -3.45 -4.66 4.23
C SER A 66 -3.58 -5.11 2.78
N ALA A 67 -3.96 -4.20 1.88
CA ALA A 67 -4.04 -4.45 0.45
C ALA A 67 -2.67 -4.78 -0.15
N ALA A 68 -1.63 -4.02 0.19
CA ALA A 68 -0.25 -4.32 -0.18
C ALA A 68 0.15 -5.74 0.26
N ARG A 69 -0.08 -6.09 1.53
CA ARG A 69 0.21 -7.43 2.04
C ARG A 69 -0.52 -8.51 1.25
N HIS A 70 -1.80 -8.31 0.94
CA HIS A 70 -2.58 -9.26 0.14
C HIS A 70 -2.01 -9.42 -1.28
N LYS A 71 -1.66 -8.31 -1.95
CA LYS A 71 -1.03 -8.35 -3.29
C LYS A 71 0.32 -9.08 -3.26
N LEU A 72 1.13 -8.86 -2.23
CA LEU A 72 2.38 -9.57 -2.05
C LEU A 72 2.18 -11.09 -1.93
N THR A 73 1.16 -11.54 -1.19
CA THR A 73 0.79 -12.96 -1.11
C THR A 73 0.41 -13.51 -2.49
N MET A 74 -0.43 -12.80 -3.25
CA MET A 74 -0.82 -13.23 -4.61
C MET A 74 0.40 -13.33 -5.56
N VAL A 75 1.33 -12.38 -5.50
CA VAL A 75 2.58 -12.44 -6.29
C VAL A 75 3.41 -13.67 -5.92
N ALA A 76 3.49 -14.01 -4.64
CA ALA A 76 4.21 -15.19 -4.18
C ALA A 76 3.54 -16.48 -4.69
N GLU A 77 2.22 -16.62 -4.54
CA GLU A 77 1.45 -17.79 -4.99
C GLU A 77 1.57 -18.04 -6.50
N LEU A 78 1.52 -16.97 -7.32
CA LEU A 78 1.73 -17.07 -8.77
C LEU A 78 3.16 -17.51 -9.12
N SER A 79 4.14 -17.19 -8.27
CA SER A 79 5.53 -17.58 -8.47
C SER A 79 5.77 -19.07 -8.18
N PHE A 80 5.00 -19.68 -7.27
CA PHE A 80 5.06 -21.12 -6.94
C PHE A 80 4.12 -21.98 -7.78
N SER A 81 3.08 -21.41 -8.40
CA SER A 81 2.14 -22.13 -9.26
C SER A 81 2.63 -22.32 -10.70
N SER A 82 3.82 -21.78 -11.01
CA SER A 82 4.45 -21.84 -12.35
C SER A 82 5.58 -22.89 -12.44
N GLU A 83 5.80 -23.67 -11.38
CA GLU A 83 6.70 -24.85 -11.33
C GLU A 83 5.93 -26.15 -11.54
#